data_AF-A0A2V7FS05-F1
#
_entry.id   AF-A0A2V7FS05-F1
#
_cell.length_a   1.000
_cell.length_b   1.000
_cell.length_c   1.000
_cell.angle_alpha   90.00
_cell.angle_beta   90.00
_cell.angle_gamma   90.00
#
_symmetry.space_group_name_H-M   'P 1'
#
loop_
_entity.id
_entity.type
_entity.pdbx_description
1 polymer ?
#
loop_
_entity_poly.entity_id
_entity_poly.type
_entity_poly.pdbx_seq_one_letter_code
_entity_poly.pdbx_strand_id
1 'polypeptide(L)'
;PWYGPRLFGLLPQIASRSFKQAAESGHPDPFTASALLFYPTMLVPQFGVLAVVLLLAGLVVAILRRQGVAVTAFLVPFVLFSLLQNKNLRYTLPLLPIAAVLAGMGFGLLRGHGRVIGGGVLAAVCVLQVSATVLPVPRGLTLPGLGVALVPESPPRRGNWRHREILALITRDSRGAPATVSVVPNDNFFSVSNFRYYGARDSLPLRFTRAWESEPIGIEYMILKTGDVGPAWTAARPRRIAERLASDPHLARVFPVLDEFALPDGSTASVRVRRLTDALDVEVATFAREVEAAIRRALADVVSGAEGLEIRLVYDDALRHGQISRVEIRAASAAVGEMTRPGAAMLRVRDVRIAFDDVLVNPFSIHATGRLGPLEARRVALEQVTILEADARAFLREQKAFSRASVKLESGAVAFVMHLPGPDVAARVRFVPANDRPFALEAESVRIGWIPVPAPLVDWVVRTWDPSPRLARRLPVPVTLRHLDVTPPRSSRPSAPTSG
;
A
#
# COMPACT_ATOMS: atom_id res chain seq x y z
N PRO A 1 -4.72 -14.51 -18.07
CA PRO A 1 -5.27 -14.41 -16.70
C PRO A 1 -4.63 -13.34 -15.78
N TRP A 2 -3.37 -12.92 -15.99
CA TRP A 2 -2.66 -11.99 -15.10
C TRP A 2 -3.05 -10.49 -15.22
N TYR A 3 -3.46 -10.04 -16.41
CA TYR A 3 -3.82 -8.63 -16.67
C TYR A 3 -5.33 -8.37 -16.76
N GLY A 4 -6.14 -9.44 -16.83
CA GLY A 4 -7.60 -9.38 -16.95
C GLY A 4 -8.25 -8.47 -15.89
N PRO A 5 -8.02 -8.70 -14.58
CA PRO A 5 -8.67 -7.97 -13.48
C PRO A 5 -8.35 -6.48 -13.39
N ARG A 6 -7.55 -5.93 -14.32
CA ARG A 6 -7.11 -4.54 -14.29
C ARG A 6 -7.21 -3.85 -15.63
N LEU A 7 -7.75 -4.45 -16.69
CA LEU A 7 -7.79 -3.84 -18.02
C LEU A 7 -8.41 -2.43 -18.00
N PHE A 8 -9.52 -2.25 -17.29
CA PHE A 8 -10.19 -0.95 -17.16
C PHE A 8 -9.54 0.03 -16.16
N GLY A 9 -8.66 -0.46 -15.28
CA GLY A 9 -7.91 0.34 -14.29
C GLY A 9 -6.40 0.40 -14.57
N LEU A 10 -5.95 -0.15 -15.69
CA LEU A 10 -4.55 -0.33 -16.07
C LEU A 10 -3.96 1.01 -16.47
N LEU A 11 -4.70 1.81 -17.26
CA LEU A 11 -4.23 3.13 -17.71
C LEU A 11 -3.94 4.09 -16.54
N PRO A 12 -4.81 4.26 -15.52
CA PRO A 12 -4.48 5.07 -14.35
C PRO A 12 -3.34 4.49 -13.50
N GLN A 13 -3.24 3.16 -13.38
CA GLN A 13 -2.16 2.51 -12.63
C GLN A 13 -0.81 2.61 -13.34
N ILE A 14 -0.80 2.52 -14.67
CA ILE A 14 0.36 2.78 -15.53
C ILE A 14 0.75 4.24 -15.38
N ALA A 15 -0.19 5.19 -15.51
CA ALA A 15 0.08 6.61 -15.30
C ALA A 15 0.69 6.89 -13.91
N SER A 16 0.12 6.33 -12.84
CA SER A 16 0.60 6.59 -11.48
C SER A 16 1.96 5.95 -11.18
N ARG A 17 2.18 4.69 -11.56
CA ARG A 17 3.39 3.94 -11.20
C ARG A 17 4.51 4.06 -12.21
N SER A 18 4.15 4.12 -13.49
CA SER A 18 5.10 4.16 -14.58
C SER A 18 5.58 5.56 -14.90
N PHE A 19 4.88 6.61 -14.46
CA PHE A 19 5.25 8.01 -14.70
C PHE A 19 5.35 8.82 -13.39
N LYS A 20 4.25 9.03 -12.66
CA LYS A 20 4.26 9.89 -11.45
C LYS A 20 5.28 9.43 -10.39
N GLN A 21 5.18 8.17 -9.95
CA GLN A 21 6.12 7.62 -8.98
C GLN A 21 7.56 7.52 -9.54
N ALA A 22 7.70 7.36 -10.86
CA ALA A 22 9.00 7.27 -11.51
C ALA A 22 9.74 8.62 -11.49
N ALA A 23 9.00 9.70 -11.77
CA ALA A 23 9.50 11.07 -11.65
C ALA A 23 9.91 11.38 -10.20
N GLU A 24 9.07 11.03 -9.22
CA GLU A 24 9.41 11.17 -7.78
C GLU A 24 10.65 10.35 -7.38
N SER A 25 10.91 9.22 -8.06
CA SER A 25 12.09 8.38 -7.84
C SER A 25 13.34 8.86 -8.61
N GLY A 26 13.24 9.95 -9.37
CA GLY A 26 14.35 10.53 -10.14
C GLY A 26 14.70 9.78 -11.43
N HIS A 27 13.78 8.99 -11.99
CA HIS A 27 14.02 8.32 -13.28
C HIS A 27 14.00 9.32 -14.45
N PRO A 28 14.77 9.06 -15.51
CA PRO A 28 14.85 9.95 -16.66
C PRO A 28 13.51 10.03 -17.40
N ASP A 29 13.22 11.20 -17.99
CA ASP A 29 11.99 11.42 -18.75
C ASP A 29 11.89 10.48 -19.96
N PRO A 30 10.69 9.97 -20.31
CA PRO A 30 10.51 8.85 -21.24
C PRO A 30 11.20 8.98 -22.60
N PHE A 31 11.29 10.21 -23.11
CA PHE A 31 11.81 10.52 -24.46
C PHE A 31 13.25 11.03 -24.46
N THR A 32 13.95 10.96 -23.33
CA THR A 32 15.38 11.28 -23.27
C THR A 32 16.22 10.12 -23.78
N ALA A 33 17.41 10.42 -24.31
CA ALA A 33 18.36 9.40 -24.76
C ALA A 33 18.70 8.40 -23.64
N SER A 34 18.86 8.88 -22.41
CA SER A 34 19.13 8.02 -21.24
C SER A 34 17.96 7.08 -20.94
N ALA A 35 16.72 7.52 -21.09
CA ALA A 35 15.55 6.67 -20.89
C ALA A 35 15.38 5.60 -21.98
N LEU A 36 15.58 5.98 -23.25
CA LEU A 36 15.43 5.08 -24.39
C LEU A 36 16.56 4.04 -24.46
N LEU A 37 17.78 4.43 -24.08
CA LEU A 37 18.94 3.53 -24.07
C LEU A 37 18.98 2.63 -22.84
N PHE A 38 18.18 2.88 -21.80
CA PHE A 38 18.22 2.10 -20.55
C PHE A 38 18.05 0.59 -20.76
N TYR A 39 17.00 0.13 -21.43
CA TYR A 39 16.78 -1.31 -21.62
C TYR A 39 17.72 -1.94 -22.67
N PRO A 40 18.03 -1.28 -23.80
CA PRO A 40 19.07 -1.75 -24.71
C PRO A 40 20.42 -1.97 -24.03
N THR A 41 20.88 -1.03 -23.20
CA THR A 41 22.17 -1.17 -22.49
C THR A 41 22.11 -2.22 -21.38
N MET A 42 20.97 -2.31 -20.67
CA MET A 42 20.80 -3.29 -19.59
C MET A 42 20.47 -4.70 -20.06
N LEU A 43 20.18 -4.91 -21.36
CA LEU A 43 19.89 -6.24 -21.91
C LEU A 43 21.09 -7.18 -21.77
N VAL A 44 22.32 -6.66 -21.92
CA VAL A 44 23.54 -7.46 -21.76
C VAL A 44 23.71 -7.93 -20.31
N PRO A 45 23.70 -7.07 -19.27
CA PRO A 45 23.76 -7.53 -17.88
C PRO A 45 22.62 -8.49 -17.50
N GLN A 46 21.43 -8.37 -18.11
CA GLN A 46 20.29 -9.24 -17.82
C GLN A 46 20.38 -10.62 -18.48
N PHE A 47 20.81 -10.66 -19.75
CA PHE A 47 20.67 -11.85 -20.61
C PHE A 47 22.02 -12.49 -20.94
N GLY A 48 23.11 -11.74 -20.85
CA GLY A 48 24.47 -12.16 -21.18
C GLY A 48 24.89 -11.71 -22.59
N VAL A 49 26.15 -11.30 -22.76
CA VAL A 49 26.66 -10.74 -24.02
C VAL A 49 26.51 -11.70 -25.21
N LEU A 50 26.86 -12.98 -25.01
CA LEU A 50 26.78 -13.99 -26.06
C LEU A 50 25.32 -14.28 -26.41
N ALA A 51 24.43 -14.33 -25.42
CA ALA A 51 23.00 -14.53 -25.63
C ALA A 51 22.38 -13.35 -26.39
N VAL A 52 22.82 -12.12 -26.13
CA VAL A 52 22.40 -10.93 -26.90
C VAL A 52 22.86 -11.01 -28.36
N VAL A 53 24.11 -11.42 -28.62
CA VAL A 53 24.60 -11.61 -30.00
C VAL A 53 23.77 -12.67 -30.73
N LEU A 54 23.52 -13.82 -30.07
CA LEU A 54 22.67 -14.88 -30.62
C LEU A 54 21.22 -14.42 -30.84
N LEU A 55 20.68 -13.61 -29.93
CA LEU A 55 19.35 -12.98 -30.05
C LEU A 55 19.26 -12.09 -31.29
N LEU A 56 20.26 -11.24 -31.54
CA LEU A 56 20.28 -10.37 -32.72
C LEU A 56 20.34 -11.20 -34.01
N ALA A 57 21.21 -12.22 -34.06
CA ALA A 57 21.25 -13.15 -35.19
C ALA A 57 19.91 -13.88 -35.39
N GLY A 58 19.31 -14.33 -34.29
CA GLY A 58 18.01 -14.97 -34.25
C GLY A 58 16.85 -14.09 -34.71
N LEU A 59 16.90 -12.80 -34.38
CA LEU A 59 15.91 -11.82 -34.83
C LEU A 59 15.99 -11.63 -36.35
N VAL A 60 17.20 -11.51 -36.91
CA VAL A 60 17.41 -11.47 -38.36
C VAL A 60 16.87 -12.73 -39.03
N VAL A 61 17.18 -13.91 -38.49
CA VAL A 61 16.65 -15.19 -38.99
C VAL A 61 15.13 -15.24 -38.93
N ALA A 62 14.52 -14.77 -37.83
CA ALA A 62 13.07 -14.73 -37.66
C ALA A 62 12.41 -13.82 -38.70
N ILE A 63 13.00 -12.66 -38.99
CA ILE A 63 12.53 -11.73 -40.03
C ILE A 63 12.63 -12.39 -41.41
N LEU A 64 13.80 -12.96 -41.75
CA LEU A 64 14.02 -13.62 -43.04
C LEU A 64 13.10 -14.82 -43.26
N ARG A 65 12.81 -15.59 -42.20
CA ARG A 65 11.88 -16.72 -42.20
C ARG A 65 10.42 -16.33 -42.00
N ARG A 66 10.11 -15.03 -41.99
CA ARG A 66 8.76 -14.48 -41.82
C ARG A 66 8.04 -14.98 -40.55
N GLN A 67 8.78 -15.20 -39.47
CA GLN A 67 8.27 -15.59 -38.15
C GLN A 67 7.71 -14.37 -37.41
N GLY A 68 6.68 -13.72 -37.99
CA GLY A 68 6.13 -12.45 -37.53
C GLY A 68 5.64 -12.48 -36.08
N VAL A 69 5.16 -13.63 -35.60
CA VAL A 69 4.74 -13.81 -34.20
C VAL A 69 5.92 -13.68 -33.24
N ALA A 70 7.05 -14.32 -33.52
CA ALA A 70 8.23 -14.26 -32.64
C ALA A 70 8.85 -12.85 -32.60
N VAL A 71 8.89 -12.19 -33.77
CA VAL A 71 9.38 -10.81 -33.90
C VAL A 71 8.49 -9.84 -33.13
N THR A 72 7.17 -9.91 -33.31
CA THR A 72 6.23 -9.01 -32.63
C THR A 72 6.16 -9.28 -31.12
N ALA A 73 6.21 -10.55 -30.70
CA ALA A 73 6.20 -10.94 -29.29
C ALA A 73 7.42 -10.40 -28.50
N PHE A 74 8.56 -10.18 -29.15
CA PHE A 74 9.72 -9.54 -28.53
C PHE A 74 9.72 -8.02 -28.69
N LEU A 75 9.62 -7.51 -29.93
CA LEU A 75 9.80 -6.09 -30.22
C LEU A 75 8.70 -5.21 -29.63
N VAL A 76 7.42 -5.62 -29.72
CA VAL A 76 6.31 -4.79 -29.27
C VAL A 76 6.38 -4.53 -27.76
N PRO A 77 6.50 -5.53 -26.88
CA PRO A 77 6.64 -5.25 -25.46
C PRO A 77 7.98 -4.55 -25.11
N PHE A 78 9.07 -4.86 -25.82
CA PHE A 78 10.37 -4.22 -25.58
C PHE A 78 10.32 -2.71 -25.84
N VAL A 79 9.69 -2.29 -26.93
CA VAL A 79 9.44 -0.88 -27.23
C VAL A 79 8.51 -0.27 -26.18
N LEU A 80 7.39 -0.93 -25.87
CA LEU A 80 6.43 -0.42 -24.87
C LEU A 80 7.07 -0.22 -23.48
N PHE A 81 7.90 -1.15 -23.02
CA PHE A 81 8.63 -1.00 -21.76
C PHE A 81 9.67 0.11 -21.82
N SER A 82 10.32 0.30 -22.98
CA SER A 82 11.27 1.40 -23.21
C SER A 82 10.61 2.78 -23.15
N LEU A 83 9.30 2.87 -23.38
CA LEU A 83 8.53 4.11 -23.24
C LEU A 83 8.04 4.38 -21.81
N LEU A 84 8.23 3.47 -20.86
CA LEU A 84 7.90 3.71 -19.45
C LEU A 84 8.96 4.61 -18.80
N GLN A 85 8.54 5.63 -18.05
CA GLN A 85 9.47 6.45 -17.25
C GLN A 85 10.09 5.64 -16.12
N ASN A 86 9.33 4.73 -15.51
CA ASN A 86 9.83 3.83 -14.46
C ASN A 86 10.82 2.82 -15.06
N LYS A 87 12.12 3.09 -14.92
CA LYS A 87 13.17 2.21 -15.42
C LYS A 87 13.52 1.17 -14.37
N ASN A 88 13.09 -0.06 -14.60
CA ASN A 88 13.42 -1.17 -13.71
C ASN A 88 13.54 -2.48 -14.49
N LEU A 89 14.61 -3.21 -14.21
CA LEU A 89 14.93 -4.49 -14.83
C LEU A 89 13.79 -5.52 -14.75
N ARG A 90 12.96 -5.46 -13.70
CA ARG A 90 11.82 -6.38 -13.55
C ARG A 90 10.79 -6.31 -14.68
N TYR A 91 10.70 -5.19 -15.40
CA TYR A 91 9.71 -5.03 -16.46
C TYR A 91 10.09 -5.79 -17.73
N THR A 92 11.37 -6.02 -17.99
CA THR A 92 11.85 -6.80 -19.14
C THR A 92 12.07 -8.28 -18.84
N LEU A 93 12.02 -8.72 -17.57
CA LEU A 93 12.13 -10.14 -17.20
C LEU A 93 11.15 -11.05 -17.97
N PRO A 94 9.87 -10.68 -18.19
CA PRO A 94 8.95 -11.50 -18.98
C PRO A 94 9.34 -11.65 -20.47
N LEU A 95 10.29 -10.87 -20.98
CA LEU A 95 10.79 -10.97 -22.35
C LEU A 95 11.93 -11.97 -22.52
N LEU A 96 12.58 -12.37 -21.43
CA LEU A 96 13.72 -13.29 -21.51
C LEU A 96 13.37 -14.65 -22.14
N PRO A 97 12.18 -15.26 -21.95
CA PRO A 97 11.82 -16.50 -22.63
C PRO A 97 11.78 -16.37 -24.16
N ILE A 98 11.13 -15.33 -24.70
CA ILE A 98 11.10 -15.13 -26.16
C ILE A 98 12.47 -14.72 -26.69
N ALA A 99 13.25 -13.96 -25.91
CA ALA A 99 14.64 -13.65 -26.24
C ALA A 99 15.50 -14.93 -26.33
N ALA A 100 15.29 -15.90 -25.44
CA ALA A 100 15.96 -17.20 -25.48
C ALA A 100 15.55 -18.03 -26.71
N VAL A 101 14.28 -18.01 -27.11
CA VAL A 101 13.83 -18.67 -28.35
C VAL A 101 14.49 -18.05 -29.58
N LEU A 102 14.53 -16.71 -29.66
CA LEU A 102 15.23 -16.00 -30.73
C LEU A 102 16.73 -16.34 -30.71
N ALA A 103 17.39 -16.30 -29.56
CA ALA A 103 18.79 -16.71 -29.42
C ALA A 103 19.04 -18.15 -29.90
N GLY A 104 18.13 -19.07 -29.59
CA GLY A 104 18.17 -20.45 -30.09
C GLY A 104 18.06 -20.55 -31.61
N MET A 105 17.24 -19.70 -32.25
CA MET A 105 17.20 -19.61 -33.72
C MET A 105 18.51 -19.11 -34.31
N GLY A 106 19.17 -18.14 -33.65
CA GLY A 106 20.49 -17.66 -34.04
C GLY A 106 21.56 -18.74 -33.88
N PHE A 107 21.56 -19.46 -32.77
CA PHE A 107 22.46 -20.60 -32.53
C PHE A 107 22.27 -21.72 -33.55
N GLY A 108 21.03 -21.94 -34.01
CA GLY A 108 20.68 -22.91 -35.04
C GLY A 108 21.31 -22.67 -36.42
N LEU A 109 21.98 -21.53 -36.63
CA LEU A 109 22.79 -21.28 -37.83
C LEU A 109 24.08 -22.10 -37.84
N LEU A 110 24.60 -22.50 -36.68
CA LEU A 110 25.82 -23.29 -36.56
C LEU A 110 25.58 -24.75 -36.96
N ARG A 111 26.51 -25.32 -37.74
CA ARG A 111 26.46 -26.71 -38.22
C ARG A 111 27.74 -27.47 -37.91
N GLY A 112 27.63 -28.80 -37.84
CA GLY A 112 28.77 -29.70 -37.61
C GLY A 112 29.60 -29.32 -36.38
N HIS A 113 30.92 -29.29 -36.55
CA HIS A 113 31.87 -28.94 -35.49
C HIS A 113 31.64 -27.54 -34.90
N GLY A 114 31.17 -26.57 -35.71
CA GLY A 114 30.86 -25.21 -35.22
C GLY A 114 29.74 -25.20 -34.18
N ARG A 115 28.78 -26.13 -34.27
CA ARG A 115 27.71 -26.27 -33.27
C ARG A 115 28.22 -26.86 -31.96
N VAL A 116 29.15 -27.81 -32.03
CA VAL A 116 29.77 -28.42 -30.84
C VAL A 116 30.64 -27.40 -30.11
N ILE A 117 31.53 -26.72 -30.85
CA ILE A 117 32.39 -25.65 -30.30
C ILE A 117 31.53 -24.52 -29.74
N GLY A 118 30.55 -24.04 -30.50
CA GLY A 118 29.65 -22.98 -30.06
C GLY A 118 28.84 -23.37 -28.81
N GLY A 119 28.42 -24.63 -28.70
CA GLY A 119 27.76 -25.16 -27.51
C GLY A 119 28.69 -25.19 -26.30
N GLY A 120 29.95 -25.61 -26.48
CA GLY A 120 30.98 -25.57 -25.43
C GLY A 120 31.27 -24.15 -24.95
N VAL A 121 31.42 -23.20 -25.88
CA VAL A 121 31.61 -21.77 -25.56
C VAL A 121 30.41 -21.21 -24.82
N LEU A 122 29.18 -21.52 -25.25
CA LEU A 122 27.97 -21.07 -24.58
C LEU A 122 27.90 -21.60 -23.14
N ALA A 123 28.18 -22.89 -22.93
CA ALA A 123 28.22 -23.49 -21.60
C ALA A 123 29.28 -22.82 -20.71
N ALA A 124 30.49 -22.59 -21.24
CA ALA A 124 31.57 -21.91 -20.51
C ALA A 124 31.18 -20.47 -20.13
N VAL A 125 30.56 -19.71 -21.04
CA VAL A 125 30.08 -18.34 -20.76
C VAL A 125 28.96 -18.35 -19.73
N CYS A 126 28.03 -19.31 -19.76
CA CYS A 126 27.00 -19.46 -18.73
C CYS A 126 27.60 -19.75 -17.35
N VAL A 127 28.57 -20.67 -17.26
CA VAL A 127 29.28 -20.98 -16.01
C VAL A 127 30.01 -19.73 -15.50
N LEU A 128 30.70 -19.01 -16.38
CA LEU A 128 31.38 -17.77 -16.05
C LEU A 128 30.40 -16.71 -15.53
N GLN A 129 29.26 -16.52 -16.18
CA GLN A 129 28.25 -15.54 -15.79
C GLN A 129 27.64 -15.85 -14.43
N VAL A 130 27.28 -17.11 -14.17
CA VAL A 130 26.77 -17.54 -12.86
C VAL A 130 27.85 -17.37 -11.78
N SER A 131 29.09 -17.74 -12.07
CA SER A 131 30.22 -17.58 -11.14
C SER A 131 30.50 -16.11 -10.82
N ALA A 132 30.46 -15.23 -11.82
CA ALA A 132 30.65 -13.80 -11.64
C ALA A 132 29.48 -13.16 -10.84
N THR A 133 28.24 -13.60 -11.05
CA THR A 133 27.10 -13.10 -10.26
C THR A 133 27.18 -13.54 -8.79
N VAL A 134 27.43 -14.83 -8.55
CA VAL A 134 27.31 -15.46 -7.22
C VAL A 134 28.59 -15.36 -6.39
N LEU A 135 29.75 -15.58 -7.02
CA LEU A 135 31.05 -15.72 -6.35
C LEU A 135 31.96 -14.51 -6.50
N PRO A 136 31.44 -13.38 -7.02
CA PRO A 136 32.20 -12.38 -7.79
C PRO A 136 33.55 -12.86 -8.31
N VAL A 137 33.54 -13.90 -9.14
CA VAL A 137 34.74 -14.38 -9.85
C VAL A 137 34.44 -14.57 -11.33
N PRO A 138 35.13 -13.87 -12.24
CA PRO A 138 36.04 -12.72 -12.00
C PRO A 138 35.27 -11.43 -11.65
N ARG A 139 35.96 -10.46 -11.04
CA ARG A 139 35.38 -9.16 -10.62
C ARG A 139 35.54 -8.07 -11.68
N GLY A 140 34.65 -7.09 -11.66
CA GLY A 140 34.73 -5.85 -12.41
C GLY A 140 34.58 -6.03 -13.92
N LEU A 141 33.99 -7.13 -14.40
CA LEU A 141 33.82 -7.35 -15.83
C LEU A 141 32.89 -6.28 -16.41
N THR A 142 33.42 -5.47 -17.32
CA THR A 142 32.66 -4.45 -18.05
C THR A 142 32.82 -4.66 -19.56
N LEU A 143 31.81 -4.25 -20.31
CA LEU A 143 31.88 -4.16 -21.77
C LEU A 143 32.85 -3.02 -22.15
N PRO A 144 33.92 -3.31 -22.91
CA PRO A 144 34.87 -2.30 -23.37
C PRO A 144 34.16 -1.16 -24.13
N GLY A 145 34.50 0.10 -23.81
CA GLY A 145 33.95 1.29 -24.48
C GLY A 145 32.54 1.70 -24.08
N LEU A 146 31.80 0.87 -23.33
CA LEU A 146 30.44 1.17 -22.87
C LEU A 146 30.32 1.38 -21.36
N GLY A 147 31.30 0.91 -20.56
CA GLY A 147 31.28 1.02 -19.10
C GLY A 147 30.14 0.24 -18.42
N VAL A 148 29.41 -0.59 -19.18
CA VAL A 148 28.30 -1.41 -18.69
C VAL A 148 28.85 -2.71 -18.11
N ALA A 149 28.39 -3.11 -16.93
CA ALA A 149 28.78 -4.38 -16.33
C ALA A 149 28.38 -5.55 -17.25
N LEU A 150 29.32 -6.45 -17.54
CA LEU A 150 29.05 -7.68 -18.31
C LEU A 150 28.13 -8.61 -17.52
N VAL A 151 28.25 -8.57 -16.19
CA VAL A 151 27.48 -9.36 -15.24
C VAL A 151 27.19 -8.48 -14.01
N PRO A 152 25.95 -8.41 -13.51
CA PRO A 152 25.67 -7.74 -12.25
C PRO A 152 26.20 -8.62 -11.10
N GLU A 153 27.28 -8.18 -10.47
CA GLU A 153 27.82 -8.85 -9.29
C GLU A 153 26.88 -8.66 -8.10
N SER A 154 26.48 -9.76 -7.47
CA SER A 154 25.69 -9.73 -6.25
C SER A 154 26.19 -10.77 -5.25
N PRO A 155 27.47 -10.67 -4.81
CA PRO A 155 27.98 -11.54 -3.77
C PRO A 155 27.10 -11.56 -2.53
N PRO A 156 27.00 -12.71 -1.84
CA PRO A 156 26.56 -12.75 -0.46
C PRO A 156 27.37 -11.76 0.38
N ARG A 157 26.70 -10.75 0.92
CA ARG A 157 27.32 -9.81 1.86
C ARG A 157 27.40 -10.47 3.23
N ARG A 158 28.58 -10.44 3.85
CA ARG A 158 28.83 -11.01 5.19
C ARG A 158 28.48 -10.06 6.35
N GLY A 159 28.07 -8.83 6.05
CA GLY A 159 27.72 -7.85 7.08
C GLY A 159 26.57 -8.35 7.96
N ASN A 160 26.78 -8.40 9.27
CA ASN A 160 25.73 -8.75 10.20
C ASN A 160 24.87 -7.52 10.50
N TRP A 161 23.71 -7.44 9.85
CA TRP A 161 22.71 -6.38 10.06
C TRP A 161 21.82 -6.61 11.29
N ARG A 162 22.20 -7.55 12.16
CA ARG A 162 21.56 -7.87 13.46
C ARG A 162 20.08 -8.23 13.40
N HIS A 163 19.52 -8.54 12.22
CA HIS A 163 18.10 -8.88 12.05
C HIS A 163 17.62 -9.96 13.01
N ARG A 164 18.35 -11.08 13.10
CA ARG A 164 17.98 -12.22 13.96
C ARG A 164 18.05 -11.86 15.44
N GLU A 165 19.01 -11.05 15.84
CA GLU A 165 19.22 -10.63 17.22
C GLU A 165 18.10 -9.68 17.66
N ILE A 166 17.73 -8.72 16.80
CA ILE A 166 16.57 -7.83 17.01
C ILE A 166 15.28 -8.64 17.11
N LEU A 167 15.07 -9.64 16.23
CA LEU A 167 13.90 -10.50 16.28
C LEU A 167 13.86 -11.36 17.54
N ALA A 168 15.00 -11.88 17.98
CA ALA A 168 15.12 -12.64 19.22
C ALA A 168 14.85 -11.77 20.46
N LEU A 169 15.32 -10.52 20.46
CA LEU A 169 15.02 -9.53 21.49
C LEU A 169 13.50 -9.29 21.59
N ILE A 170 12.84 -8.98 20.47
CA ILE A 170 11.39 -8.72 20.44
C ILE A 170 10.61 -9.98 20.87
N THR A 171 11.00 -11.15 20.40
CA THR A 171 10.32 -12.42 20.74
C THR A 171 10.47 -12.76 22.23
N ARG A 172 11.65 -12.50 22.81
CA ARG A 172 11.91 -12.67 24.24
C ARG A 172 11.08 -11.69 25.06
N ASP A 173 11.08 -10.42 24.68
CA ASP A 173 10.36 -9.36 25.39
C ASP A 173 8.83 -9.55 25.34
N SER A 174 8.30 -9.96 24.18
CA SER A 174 6.88 -10.31 24.00
C SER A 174 6.50 -11.66 24.62
N ARG A 175 7.46 -12.43 25.14
CA ARG A 175 7.26 -13.81 25.65
C ARG A 175 6.59 -14.73 24.62
N GLY A 176 6.89 -14.51 23.33
CA GLY A 176 6.28 -15.25 22.22
C GLY A 176 4.83 -14.87 21.90
N ALA A 177 4.28 -13.81 22.52
CA ALA A 177 2.95 -13.32 22.17
C ALA A 177 2.95 -12.66 20.77
N PRO A 178 1.82 -12.71 20.04
CA PRO A 178 1.69 -11.98 18.80
C PRO A 178 1.90 -10.48 18.98
N ALA A 179 2.70 -9.86 18.11
CA ALA A 179 2.98 -8.43 18.18
C ALA A 179 3.17 -7.79 16.80
N THR A 180 2.79 -6.53 16.67
CA THR A 180 3.01 -5.71 15.47
C THR A 180 4.28 -4.89 15.62
N VAL A 181 5.17 -5.05 14.65
CA VAL A 181 6.49 -4.41 14.60
C VAL A 181 6.53 -3.45 13.41
N SER A 182 6.63 -2.15 13.67
CA SER A 182 6.87 -1.14 12.65
C SER A 182 8.35 -1.04 12.36
N VAL A 183 8.76 -1.48 11.17
CA VAL A 183 10.10 -1.24 10.65
C VAL A 183 10.07 0.09 9.90
N VAL A 184 10.61 1.12 10.55
CA VAL A 184 10.59 2.49 10.05
C VAL A 184 11.51 2.68 8.83
N PRO A 185 12.78 2.24 8.81
CA PRO A 185 13.67 2.47 7.67
C PRO A 185 13.26 1.65 6.43
N ASN A 186 13.67 2.17 5.27
CA ASN A 186 13.52 1.53 3.96
C ASN A 186 14.88 1.44 3.25
N ASP A 187 15.90 1.01 3.99
CA ASP A 187 17.25 0.80 3.50
C ASP A 187 17.39 -0.60 2.86
N ASN A 188 18.27 -0.75 1.87
CA ASN A 188 18.43 -1.97 1.07
C ASN A 188 18.73 -3.21 1.92
N PHE A 189 19.44 -3.04 3.03
CA PHE A 189 19.80 -4.12 3.94
C PHE A 189 19.07 -4.07 5.27
N PHE A 190 18.24 -3.05 5.50
CA PHE A 190 17.55 -2.85 6.76
C PHE A 190 16.17 -2.23 6.50
N SER A 191 15.27 -3.07 5.99
CA SER A 191 13.88 -2.71 5.66
C SER A 191 12.88 -3.72 6.19
N VAL A 192 11.60 -3.34 6.16
CA VAL A 192 10.47 -4.24 6.51
C VAL A 192 10.53 -5.58 5.77
N SER A 193 11.06 -5.62 4.54
CA SER A 193 11.13 -6.84 3.73
C SER A 193 12.14 -7.83 4.31
N ASN A 194 13.27 -7.35 4.83
CA ASN A 194 14.28 -8.19 5.47
C ASN A 194 13.72 -8.84 6.74
N PHE A 195 13.07 -8.06 7.61
CA PHE A 195 12.45 -8.57 8.84
C PHE A 195 11.28 -9.51 8.56
N ARG A 196 10.42 -9.21 7.57
CA ARG A 196 9.36 -10.14 7.14
C ARG A 196 9.90 -11.47 6.67
N TYR A 197 10.98 -11.47 5.90
CA TYR A 197 11.61 -12.70 5.43
C TYR A 197 12.05 -13.57 6.61
N TYR A 198 12.81 -13.02 7.55
CA TYR A 198 13.29 -13.78 8.71
C TYR A 198 12.15 -14.19 9.65
N GLY A 199 11.18 -13.30 9.90
CA GLY A 199 10.01 -13.63 10.71
C GLY A 199 9.17 -14.77 10.12
N ALA A 200 8.96 -14.78 8.80
CA ALA A 200 8.25 -15.87 8.12
C ALA A 200 9.06 -17.17 8.11
N ARG A 201 10.36 -17.09 7.78
CA ARG A 201 11.24 -18.25 7.74
C ARG A 201 11.35 -18.95 9.10
N ASP A 202 11.43 -18.16 10.17
CA ASP A 202 11.60 -18.64 11.53
C ASP A 202 10.23 -18.80 12.26
N SER A 203 9.11 -18.68 11.54
CA SER A 203 7.72 -18.85 12.03
C SER A 203 7.39 -18.03 13.29
N LEU A 204 7.91 -16.80 13.38
CA LEU A 204 7.68 -15.92 14.52
C LEU A 204 6.26 -15.31 14.46
N PRO A 205 5.55 -15.17 15.59
CA PRO A 205 4.21 -14.58 15.65
C PRO A 205 4.24 -13.04 15.51
N LEU A 206 5.10 -12.51 14.66
CA LEU A 206 5.33 -11.07 14.51
C LEU A 206 4.74 -10.55 13.20
N ARG A 207 3.94 -9.49 13.28
CA ARG A 207 3.36 -8.80 12.12
C ARG A 207 4.17 -7.55 11.81
N PHE A 208 4.82 -7.51 10.66
CA PHE A 208 5.64 -6.36 10.29
C PHE A 208 4.88 -5.33 9.45
N THR A 209 4.93 -4.07 9.85
CA THR A 209 4.41 -2.91 9.12
C THR A 209 5.55 -1.95 8.75
N ARG A 210 5.26 -1.03 7.83
CA ARG A 210 6.19 0.05 7.47
C ARG A 210 6.01 1.24 8.42
N ALA A 211 6.87 2.24 8.28
CA ALA A 211 6.69 3.57 8.86
C ALA A 211 5.23 4.06 8.79
N TRP A 212 4.69 4.43 9.94
CA TRP A 212 3.35 4.99 10.13
C TRP A 212 3.24 6.42 9.58
N GLU A 213 2.01 6.92 9.43
CA GLU A 213 1.76 8.23 8.81
C GLU A 213 1.72 9.37 9.83
N SER A 214 0.73 9.36 10.72
CA SER A 214 0.50 10.39 11.72
C SER A 214 0.74 9.87 13.14
N GLU A 215 0.07 8.79 13.52
CA GLU A 215 0.15 8.20 14.86
C GLU A 215 0.49 6.71 14.80
N PRO A 216 1.20 6.16 15.81
CA PRO A 216 1.66 4.78 15.82
C PRO A 216 0.56 3.80 16.28
N ILE A 217 -0.62 3.85 15.65
CA ILE A 217 -1.78 3.05 16.04
C ILE A 217 -1.53 1.56 15.73
N GLY A 218 -1.74 0.71 16.74
CA GLY A 218 -1.57 -0.74 16.65
C GLY A 218 -0.11 -1.17 16.51
N ILE A 219 0.84 -0.36 17.00
CA ILE A 219 2.27 -0.66 16.97
C ILE A 219 2.75 -0.93 18.39
N GLU A 220 3.21 -2.16 18.65
CA GLU A 220 3.82 -2.55 19.91
C GLU A 220 5.34 -2.31 19.89
N TYR A 221 6.00 -2.56 18.76
CA TYR A 221 7.45 -2.38 18.62
C TYR A 221 7.80 -1.49 17.44
N MET A 222 8.83 -0.67 17.60
CA MET A 222 9.42 0.13 16.52
C MET A 222 10.88 -0.24 16.33
N ILE A 223 11.29 -0.42 15.08
CA ILE A 223 12.69 -0.57 14.70
C ILE A 223 13.08 0.69 13.92
N LEU A 224 14.04 1.43 14.46
CA LEU A 224 14.60 2.64 13.85
C LEU A 224 16.06 2.41 13.47
N LYS A 225 16.59 3.30 12.63
CA LYS A 225 17.97 3.31 12.17
C LYS A 225 18.45 4.76 12.03
N THR A 226 19.67 5.05 12.46
CA THR A 226 20.33 6.35 12.22
C THR A 226 21.02 6.38 10.85
N GLY A 227 21.52 7.54 10.42
CA GLY A 227 22.24 7.65 9.15
C GLY A 227 21.35 7.41 7.92
N ASP A 228 21.75 6.50 7.04
CA ASP A 228 20.99 6.20 5.82
C ASP A 228 19.77 5.33 6.11
N VAL A 229 18.59 5.93 6.01
CA VAL A 229 17.28 5.29 6.23
C VAL A 229 16.62 4.81 4.93
N GLY A 230 17.33 4.91 3.81
CA GLY A 230 16.87 4.53 2.48
C GLY A 230 16.82 5.68 1.48
N PRO A 231 16.33 5.42 0.25
CA PRO A 231 16.32 6.40 -0.83
C PRO A 231 15.61 7.70 -0.47
N ALA A 232 16.09 8.83 -0.99
CA ALA A 232 15.60 10.18 -0.67
C ALA A 232 14.07 10.33 -0.78
N TRP A 233 13.45 9.74 -1.82
CA TRP A 233 12.00 9.76 -2.06
C TRP A 233 11.18 8.94 -1.04
N THR A 234 11.83 8.13 -0.20
CA THR A 234 11.21 7.43 0.94
C THR A 234 11.70 7.91 2.30
N ALA A 235 12.88 8.55 2.37
CA ALA A 235 13.57 8.89 3.62
C ALA A 235 12.87 9.96 4.47
N ALA A 236 12.04 10.83 3.85
CA ALA A 236 11.35 11.89 4.58
C ALA A 236 10.45 11.36 5.71
N ARG A 237 9.77 10.23 5.50
CA ARG A 237 8.87 9.66 6.50
C ARG A 237 9.63 9.05 7.69
N PRO A 238 10.65 8.17 7.49
CA PRO A 238 11.52 7.71 8.56
C PRO A 238 12.17 8.84 9.37
N ARG A 239 12.68 9.88 8.70
CA ARG A 239 13.31 11.04 9.37
C ARG A 239 12.34 11.78 10.28
N ARG A 240 11.14 12.11 9.78
CA ARG A 240 10.10 12.75 10.59
C ARG A 240 9.70 11.93 11.82
N ILE A 241 9.66 10.60 11.71
CA ILE A 241 9.36 9.73 12.85
C ILE A 241 10.49 9.78 13.88
N ALA A 242 11.74 9.72 13.44
CA ALA A 242 12.91 9.83 14.31
C ALA A 242 12.98 11.21 15.00
N GLU A 243 12.76 12.29 14.24
CA GLU A 243 12.68 13.66 14.77
C GLU A 243 11.56 13.80 15.80
N ARG A 244 10.37 13.23 15.53
CA ARG A 244 9.26 13.25 16.48
C ARG A 244 9.60 12.48 17.76
N LEU A 245 10.22 11.30 17.68
CA LEU A 245 10.65 10.56 18.87
C LEU A 245 11.76 11.28 19.66
N ALA A 246 12.57 12.11 19.01
CA ALA A 246 13.59 12.92 19.67
C ALA A 246 13.03 14.18 20.34
N SER A 247 11.98 14.79 19.76
CA SER A 247 11.41 16.07 20.19
C SER A 247 10.16 15.96 21.06
N ASP A 248 9.43 14.85 21.00
CA ASP A 248 8.21 14.57 21.76
C ASP A 248 8.53 13.65 22.94
N PRO A 249 8.80 14.20 24.15
CA PRO A 249 9.17 13.38 25.31
C PRO A 249 8.03 12.46 25.76
N HIS A 250 6.78 12.82 25.50
CA HIS A 250 5.62 12.00 25.85
C HIS A 250 5.51 10.78 24.95
N LEU A 251 5.81 10.91 23.65
CA LEU A 251 5.91 9.76 22.75
C LEU A 251 7.12 8.90 23.09
N ALA A 252 8.28 9.51 23.37
CA ALA A 252 9.50 8.79 23.76
C ALA A 252 9.32 7.99 25.06
N ARG A 253 8.53 8.52 26.01
CA ARG A 253 8.17 7.84 27.26
C ARG A 253 7.28 6.62 27.04
N VAL A 254 6.34 6.69 26.10
CA VAL A 254 5.48 5.55 25.76
C VAL A 254 6.24 4.49 24.96
N PHE A 255 7.22 4.89 24.16
CA PHE A 255 8.09 3.98 23.42
C PHE A 255 9.53 4.09 23.92
N PRO A 256 9.88 3.62 25.12
CA PRO A 256 11.26 3.58 25.57
C PRO A 256 12.13 2.71 24.65
N VAL A 257 13.43 3.01 24.62
CA VAL A 257 14.41 2.15 23.96
C VAL A 257 14.53 0.86 24.75
N LEU A 258 14.32 -0.27 24.07
CA LEU A 258 14.52 -1.60 24.60
C LEU A 258 16.00 -2.01 24.48
N ASP A 259 16.60 -1.78 23.31
CA ASP A 259 18.02 -2.05 23.05
C ASP A 259 18.50 -1.33 21.78
N GLU A 260 19.82 -1.24 21.61
CA GLU A 260 20.49 -0.63 20.48
C GLU A 260 21.56 -1.55 19.88
N PHE A 261 21.72 -1.48 18.56
CA PHE A 261 22.60 -2.36 17.80
C PHE A 261 23.44 -1.55 16.82
N ALA A 262 24.77 -1.64 16.95
CA ALA A 262 25.67 -1.12 15.94
C ALA A 262 25.53 -1.92 14.63
N LEU A 263 25.38 -1.20 13.51
CA LEU A 263 25.20 -1.76 12.18
C LEU A 263 26.48 -1.69 11.33
N PRO A 264 26.62 -2.54 10.29
CA PRO A 264 27.84 -2.60 9.47
C PRO A 264 28.20 -1.33 8.69
N ASP A 265 27.25 -0.40 8.53
CA ASP A 265 27.44 0.88 7.85
C ASP A 265 27.79 2.03 8.80
N GLY A 266 28.08 1.72 10.07
CA GLY A 266 28.39 2.71 11.10
C GLY A 266 27.16 3.38 11.72
N SER A 267 25.96 3.05 11.25
CA SER A 267 24.73 3.50 11.88
C SER A 267 24.36 2.65 13.10
N THR A 268 23.33 3.09 13.81
CA THR A 268 22.77 2.40 14.98
C THR A 268 21.31 2.09 14.71
N ALA A 269 20.91 0.83 14.91
CA ALA A 269 19.51 0.46 15.01
C ALA A 269 19.04 0.55 16.45
N SER A 270 17.85 1.10 16.69
CA SER A 270 17.21 1.07 18.00
C SER A 270 15.87 0.34 17.92
N VAL A 271 15.64 -0.53 18.90
CA VAL A 271 14.37 -1.22 19.10
C VAL A 271 13.66 -0.51 20.23
N ARG A 272 12.42 -0.07 20.00
CA ARG A 272 11.59 0.60 21.00
C ARG A 272 10.31 -0.20 21.21
N VAL A 273 9.80 -0.22 22.43
CA VAL A 273 8.63 -1.02 22.81
C VAL A 273 7.59 -0.14 23.49
N ARG A 274 6.32 -0.34 23.18
CA ARG A 274 5.21 0.37 23.83
C ARG A 274 5.08 -0.07 25.29
N ARG A 275 5.25 0.86 26.22
CA ARG A 275 5.09 0.67 27.68
C ARG A 275 4.24 1.79 28.26
N LEU A 276 3.19 1.39 28.97
CA LEU A 276 2.29 2.27 29.72
C LEU A 276 2.20 1.76 31.16
N THR A 277 3.38 1.65 31.80
CA THR A 277 3.50 1.11 33.15
C THR A 277 3.21 2.14 34.23
N ASP A 278 3.42 3.42 33.93
CA ASP A 278 3.29 4.49 34.91
C ASP A 278 1.89 5.10 34.82
N ALA A 279 1.21 5.22 35.97
CA ALA A 279 -0.02 5.97 36.08
C ALA A 279 0.26 7.48 36.05
N LEU A 280 -0.65 8.25 35.46
CA LEU A 280 -0.73 9.69 35.70
C LEU A 280 -1.12 9.98 37.15
N ASP A 281 -0.44 10.94 37.75
CA ASP A 281 -0.75 11.47 39.09
C ASP A 281 -1.86 12.54 39.00
N VAL A 282 -3.05 12.11 38.59
CA VAL A 282 -4.23 12.97 38.39
C VAL A 282 -5.48 12.19 38.76
N GLU A 283 -6.45 12.88 39.34
CA GLU A 283 -7.80 12.34 39.57
C GLU A 283 -8.44 11.83 38.26
N VAL A 284 -8.95 10.59 38.30
CA VAL A 284 -9.44 9.88 37.11
C VAL A 284 -10.55 10.66 36.40
N ALA A 285 -11.47 11.25 37.17
CA ALA A 285 -12.57 12.04 36.62
C ALA A 285 -12.08 13.34 35.94
N THR A 286 -10.99 13.92 36.42
CA THR A 286 -10.36 15.09 35.78
C THR A 286 -9.71 14.69 34.47
N PHE A 287 -8.93 13.60 34.49
CA PHE A 287 -8.28 13.10 33.29
C PHE A 287 -9.30 12.64 32.23
N ALA A 288 -10.44 12.06 32.62
CA ALA A 288 -11.53 11.72 31.70
C ALA A 288 -12.07 12.95 30.93
N ARG A 289 -12.21 14.10 31.59
CA ARG A 289 -12.61 15.36 30.93
C ARG A 289 -11.55 15.86 29.94
N GLU A 290 -10.27 15.71 30.29
CA GLU A 290 -9.16 16.05 29.38
C GLU A 290 -9.14 15.16 28.13
N VAL A 291 -9.37 13.86 28.31
CA VAL A 291 -9.51 12.89 27.21
C VAL A 291 -10.69 13.25 26.32
N GLU A 292 -11.86 13.55 26.89
CA GLU A 292 -13.03 13.99 26.13
C GLU A 292 -12.73 15.25 25.31
N ALA A 293 -12.09 16.25 25.92
CA ALA A 293 -11.69 17.49 25.25
C ALA A 293 -10.64 17.24 24.14
N ALA A 294 -9.71 16.31 24.34
CA ALA A 294 -8.74 15.91 23.32
C ALA A 294 -9.41 15.22 22.13
N ILE A 295 -10.37 14.31 22.37
CA ILE A 295 -11.15 13.67 21.30
C ILE A 295 -11.96 14.72 20.55
N ARG A 296 -12.62 15.65 21.25
CA ARG A 296 -13.40 16.73 20.64
C ARG A 296 -12.56 17.60 19.72
N ARG A 297 -11.33 17.95 20.13
CA ARG A 297 -10.37 18.68 19.28
C ARG A 297 -9.96 17.88 18.05
N ALA A 298 -9.61 16.61 18.22
CA ALA A 298 -9.21 15.75 17.10
C ALA A 298 -10.36 15.54 16.09
N LEU A 299 -11.61 15.51 16.55
CA LEU A 299 -12.78 15.43 15.66
C LEU A 299 -12.94 16.69 14.81
N ALA A 300 -12.52 17.87 15.26
CA ALA A 300 -12.63 19.10 14.49
C ALA A 300 -11.80 19.08 13.18
N ASP A 301 -10.77 18.23 13.11
CA ASP A 301 -9.96 18.04 11.89
C ASP A 301 -10.71 17.25 10.80
N VAL A 302 -11.79 16.56 11.16
CA VAL A 302 -12.52 15.65 10.27
C VAL A 302 -14.03 15.85 10.25
N VAL A 303 -14.57 16.65 11.16
CA VAL A 303 -16.00 16.92 11.34
C VAL A 303 -16.26 18.42 11.40
N SER A 304 -17.28 18.87 10.67
CA SER A 304 -17.80 20.23 10.73
C SER A 304 -19.32 20.25 10.94
N GLY A 305 -19.82 21.31 11.57
CA GLY A 305 -21.26 21.55 11.77
C GLY A 305 -21.97 20.41 12.49
N ALA A 306 -21.32 19.82 13.52
CA ALA A 306 -21.89 18.73 14.29
C ALA A 306 -23.00 19.24 15.23
N GLU A 307 -24.20 18.68 15.06
CA GLU A 307 -25.38 18.97 15.88
C GLU A 307 -25.54 17.86 16.93
N GLY A 308 -25.63 18.24 18.21
CA GLY A 308 -25.78 17.28 19.31
C GLY A 308 -24.58 16.34 19.50
N LEU A 309 -23.36 16.85 19.33
CA LEU A 309 -22.13 16.04 19.48
C LEU A 309 -21.89 15.65 20.95
N GLU A 310 -22.13 14.38 21.27
CA GLU A 310 -21.86 13.75 22.56
C GLU A 310 -20.67 12.79 22.45
N ILE A 311 -19.76 12.86 23.43
CA ILE A 311 -18.63 11.95 23.56
C ILE A 311 -18.75 11.35 24.96
N ARG A 312 -18.98 10.03 25.03
CA ARG A 312 -19.10 9.30 26.29
C ARG A 312 -17.96 8.34 26.46
N LEU A 313 -17.32 8.37 27.62
CA LEU A 313 -16.25 7.47 28.00
C LEU A 313 -16.77 6.46 29.04
N VAL A 314 -16.48 5.18 28.84
CA VAL A 314 -16.60 4.13 29.87
C VAL A 314 -15.18 3.77 30.29
N TYR A 315 -14.87 4.03 31.55
CA TYR A 315 -13.53 3.94 32.10
C TYR A 315 -13.54 3.56 33.58
N ASP A 316 -12.39 3.08 34.05
CA ASP A 316 -12.05 2.82 35.44
C ASP A 316 -10.68 3.47 35.76
N ASP A 317 -10.05 3.05 36.86
CA ASP A 317 -8.72 3.52 37.28
C ASP A 317 -7.60 3.23 36.26
N ALA A 318 -7.80 2.29 35.32
CA ALA A 318 -6.85 2.00 34.26
C ALA A 318 -6.72 3.17 33.27
N LEU A 319 -7.66 4.12 33.28
CA LEU A 319 -7.58 5.36 32.53
C LEU A 319 -6.30 6.14 32.84
N ARG A 320 -5.77 6.09 34.06
CA ARG A 320 -4.49 6.77 34.40
C ARG A 320 -3.30 6.20 33.63
N HIS A 321 -3.40 4.98 33.11
CA HIS A 321 -2.43 4.36 32.21
C HIS A 321 -2.79 4.54 30.72
N GLY A 322 -3.83 5.32 30.41
CA GLY A 322 -4.33 5.55 29.06
C GLY A 322 -5.26 4.48 28.52
N GLN A 323 -5.77 3.56 29.36
CA GLN A 323 -6.72 2.52 28.95
C GLN A 323 -8.17 2.99 29.11
N ILE A 324 -8.96 2.87 28.05
CA ILE A 324 -10.38 3.25 28.04
C ILE A 324 -11.17 2.04 27.57
N SER A 325 -12.10 1.55 28.39
CA SER A 325 -12.90 0.37 28.02
C SER A 325 -13.75 0.64 26.78
N ARG A 326 -14.38 1.82 26.70
CA ARG A 326 -15.18 2.21 25.53
C ARG A 326 -15.27 3.72 25.34
N VAL A 327 -15.20 4.16 24.10
CA VAL A 327 -15.51 5.53 23.67
C VAL A 327 -16.73 5.49 22.74
N GLU A 328 -17.81 6.17 23.10
CA GLU A 328 -18.97 6.35 22.23
C GLU A 328 -19.04 7.79 21.73
N ILE A 329 -19.20 7.96 20.42
CA ILE A 329 -19.39 9.26 19.77
C ILE A 329 -20.77 9.25 19.13
N ARG A 330 -21.60 10.24 19.48
CA ARG A 330 -22.94 10.43 18.94
C ARG A 330 -23.11 11.82 18.37
N ALA A 331 -23.81 11.93 17.26
CA ALA A 331 -24.23 13.21 16.69
C ALA A 331 -25.54 13.03 15.92
N ALA A 332 -26.45 13.99 16.03
CA ALA A 332 -27.68 14.00 15.25
C ALA A 332 -27.39 14.25 13.76
N SER A 333 -26.43 15.12 13.48
CA SER A 333 -25.99 15.48 12.13
C SER A 333 -24.55 15.95 12.19
N ALA A 334 -23.74 15.62 11.17
CA ALA A 334 -22.36 16.08 11.04
C ALA A 334 -21.96 16.06 9.58
N ALA A 335 -21.07 16.97 9.16
CA ALA A 335 -20.40 16.88 7.87
C ALA A 335 -18.98 16.33 8.06
N VAL A 336 -18.67 15.20 7.41
CA VAL A 336 -17.41 14.46 7.57
C VAL A 336 -16.56 14.59 6.31
N GLY A 337 -15.28 14.90 6.47
CA GLY A 337 -14.32 15.04 5.37
C GLY A 337 -12.91 15.33 5.87
N GLU A 338 -11.93 15.40 4.98
CA GLU A 338 -10.54 15.77 5.35
C GLU A 338 -10.42 17.30 5.43
N MET A 339 -10.74 17.92 6.57
CA MET A 339 -10.87 19.39 6.69
C MET A 339 -9.56 20.13 6.47
N THR A 340 -8.45 19.45 6.77
CA THR A 340 -7.09 19.97 6.57
C THR A 340 -6.71 20.10 5.10
N ARG A 341 -7.50 19.52 4.17
CA ARG A 341 -7.25 19.57 2.74
C ARG A 341 -8.20 20.56 2.05
N PRO A 342 -7.68 21.62 1.42
CA PRO A 342 -8.49 22.58 0.67
C PRO A 342 -9.33 21.90 -0.42
N GLY A 343 -10.64 22.17 -0.42
CA GLY A 343 -11.58 21.61 -1.41
C GLY A 343 -11.84 20.11 -1.24
N ALA A 344 -11.58 19.52 -0.07
CA ALA A 344 -12.01 18.16 0.22
C ALA A 344 -13.53 18.07 0.21
N ALA A 345 -14.07 17.09 -0.52
CA ALA A 345 -15.50 16.85 -0.53
C ALA A 345 -15.99 16.42 0.85
N MET A 346 -17.16 16.92 1.24
CA MET A 346 -17.75 16.66 2.55
C MET A 346 -19.02 15.83 2.42
N LEU A 347 -19.15 14.81 3.26
CA LEU A 347 -20.34 14.00 3.34
C LEU A 347 -21.13 14.36 4.59
N ARG A 348 -22.35 14.88 4.41
CA ARG A 348 -23.31 15.05 5.51
C ARG A 348 -23.85 13.68 5.91
N VAL A 349 -23.77 13.37 7.19
CA VAL A 349 -24.26 12.14 7.83
C VAL A 349 -25.19 12.50 8.98
N ARG A 350 -26.15 11.62 9.27
CA ARG A 350 -27.15 11.79 10.34
C ARG A 350 -27.20 10.57 11.25
N ASP A 351 -27.78 10.72 12.43
CA ASP A 351 -27.99 9.65 13.42
C ASP A 351 -26.70 8.85 13.67
N VAL A 352 -25.59 9.56 13.82
CA VAL A 352 -24.27 8.96 13.89
C VAL A 352 -24.07 8.34 15.27
N ARG A 353 -23.69 7.06 15.30
CA ARG A 353 -23.21 6.38 16.50
C ARG A 353 -21.99 5.54 16.16
N ILE A 354 -20.86 5.92 16.76
CA ILE A 354 -19.58 5.23 16.61
C ILE A 354 -19.11 4.77 17.99
N ALA A 355 -18.68 3.52 18.08
CA ALA A 355 -18.11 2.98 19.30
C ALA A 355 -16.70 2.46 19.04
N PHE A 356 -15.80 2.73 19.98
CA PHE A 356 -14.44 2.21 20.02
C PHE A 356 -14.30 1.42 21.32
N ASP A 357 -13.94 0.15 21.23
CA ASP A 357 -13.77 -0.74 22.38
C ASP A 357 -12.27 -1.04 22.62
N ASP A 358 -11.90 -1.17 23.90
CA ASP A 358 -10.54 -1.40 24.38
C ASP A 358 -9.55 -0.42 23.72
N VAL A 359 -9.74 0.87 24.00
CA VAL A 359 -8.94 1.96 23.43
C VAL A 359 -7.73 2.25 24.30
N LEU A 360 -6.59 2.45 23.65
CA LEU A 360 -5.35 2.86 24.28
C LEU A 360 -4.92 4.22 23.74
N VAL A 361 -4.66 5.16 24.64
CA VAL A 361 -4.15 6.50 24.31
C VAL A 361 -2.83 6.76 25.04
N ASN A 362 -2.05 7.72 24.55
CA ASN A 362 -0.90 8.26 25.27
C ASN A 362 -1.39 9.22 26.35
N PRO A 363 -1.39 8.82 27.64
CA PRO A 363 -1.96 9.64 28.69
C PRO A 363 -1.10 10.90 28.93
N PHE A 364 0.22 10.79 28.78
CA PHE A 364 1.16 11.88 29.02
C PHE A 364 1.00 13.02 28.00
N SER A 365 0.79 12.69 26.72
CA SER A 365 0.54 13.71 25.68
C SER A 365 -0.76 14.47 25.93
N ILE A 366 -1.83 13.76 26.32
CA ILE A 366 -3.15 14.37 26.57
C ILE A 366 -3.06 15.32 27.76
N HIS A 367 -2.50 14.86 28.88
CA HIS A 367 -2.43 15.68 30.09
C HIS A 367 -1.53 16.91 29.91
N ALA A 368 -0.36 16.74 29.30
CA ALA A 368 0.62 17.83 29.19
C ALA A 368 0.29 18.85 28.08
N THR A 369 -0.30 18.40 26.97
CA THR A 369 -0.46 19.26 25.77
C THR A 369 -1.90 19.32 25.26
N GLY A 370 -2.80 18.49 25.78
CA GLY A 370 -4.15 18.35 25.27
C GLY A 370 -4.25 17.62 23.92
N ARG A 371 -3.12 17.16 23.36
CA ARG A 371 -3.08 16.45 22.08
C ARG A 371 -3.52 15.00 22.27
N LEU A 372 -4.50 14.57 21.47
CA LEU A 372 -4.88 13.17 21.40
C LEU A 372 -3.73 12.35 20.79
N GLY A 373 -3.26 11.33 21.50
CA GLY A 373 -2.26 10.38 21.02
C GLY A 373 -2.84 8.97 20.98
N PRO A 374 -3.65 8.58 19.97
CA PRO A 374 -4.21 7.24 19.89
C PRO A 374 -3.11 6.21 19.63
N LEU A 375 -3.10 5.13 20.42
CA LEU A 375 -2.11 4.06 20.34
C LEU A 375 -2.75 2.75 19.89
N GLU A 376 -4.00 2.49 20.26
CA GLU A 376 -4.73 1.29 19.84
C GLU A 376 -6.23 1.47 20.01
N ALA A 377 -6.99 0.70 19.23
CA ALA A 377 -8.34 0.31 19.58
C ALA A 377 -8.49 -1.14 19.15
N ARG A 378 -9.08 -2.00 19.97
CA ARG A 378 -9.26 -3.41 19.57
C ARG A 378 -10.36 -3.56 18.53
N ARG A 379 -11.43 -2.77 18.68
CA ARG A 379 -12.60 -2.81 17.80
C ARG A 379 -13.13 -1.40 17.58
N VAL A 380 -13.47 -1.11 16.34
CA VAL A 380 -14.27 0.06 15.98
C VAL A 380 -15.56 -0.41 15.35
N ALA A 381 -16.70 0.12 15.80
CA ALA A 381 -18.01 -0.16 15.26
C ALA A 381 -18.69 1.13 14.84
N LEU A 382 -19.06 1.22 13.56
CA LEU A 382 -20.08 2.18 13.13
C LEU A 382 -21.43 1.51 13.40
N GLU A 383 -22.00 1.84 14.56
CA GLU A 383 -23.23 1.21 15.05
C GLU A 383 -24.44 1.73 14.29
N GLN A 384 -24.44 3.02 13.96
CA GLN A 384 -25.50 3.65 13.19
C GLN A 384 -24.94 4.84 12.40
N VAL A 385 -25.34 4.94 11.13
CA VAL A 385 -25.19 6.16 10.35
C VAL A 385 -26.29 6.19 9.28
N THR A 386 -26.87 7.35 9.08
CA THR A 386 -27.86 7.61 8.03
C THR A 386 -27.26 8.54 6.99
N ILE A 387 -27.32 8.15 5.71
CA ILE A 387 -26.94 9.00 4.58
C ILE A 387 -28.17 9.22 3.71
N LEU A 388 -28.49 10.48 3.44
CA LEU A 388 -29.59 10.83 2.53
C LEU A 388 -29.13 10.89 1.08
N GLU A 389 -30.07 10.68 0.14
CA GLU A 389 -29.76 10.68 -1.30
C GLU A 389 -29.18 12.01 -1.78
N ALA A 390 -29.76 13.12 -1.33
CA ALA A 390 -29.29 14.45 -1.69
C ALA A 390 -27.83 14.67 -1.26
N ASP A 391 -27.48 14.24 -0.04
CA ASP A 391 -26.15 14.39 0.55
C ASP A 391 -25.13 13.47 -0.15
N ALA A 392 -25.50 12.21 -0.42
CA ALA A 392 -24.66 11.28 -1.17
C ALA A 392 -24.40 11.78 -2.61
N ARG A 393 -25.44 12.27 -3.29
CA ARG A 393 -25.33 12.80 -4.65
C ARG A 393 -24.50 14.09 -4.69
N ALA A 394 -24.64 14.97 -3.69
CA ALA A 394 -23.79 16.15 -3.56
C ALA A 394 -22.32 15.77 -3.41
N PHE A 395 -22.00 14.89 -2.45
CA PHE A 395 -20.64 14.41 -2.22
C PHE A 395 -20.00 13.76 -3.46
N LEU A 396 -20.74 12.90 -4.18
CA LEU A 396 -20.21 12.22 -5.37
C LEU A 396 -19.92 13.17 -6.53
N ARG A 397 -20.69 14.26 -6.69
CA ARG A 397 -20.42 15.28 -7.72
C ARG A 397 -19.10 16.01 -7.49
N GLU A 398 -18.69 16.18 -6.24
CA GLU A 398 -17.42 16.80 -5.87
C GLU A 398 -16.22 15.85 -6.08
N GLN A 399 -16.47 14.54 -6.22
CA GLN A 399 -15.43 13.55 -6.48
C GLN A 399 -15.12 13.45 -7.98
N LYS A 400 -13.90 13.82 -8.38
CA LYS A 400 -13.46 13.77 -9.80
C LYS A 400 -13.72 12.43 -10.50
N ALA A 401 -13.64 11.31 -9.78
CA ALA A 401 -13.85 9.96 -10.33
C ALA A 401 -15.34 9.58 -10.48
N PHE A 402 -16.24 10.30 -9.81
CA PHE A 402 -17.68 10.01 -9.76
C PHE A 402 -18.54 11.19 -10.21
N SER A 403 -17.94 12.26 -10.74
CA SER A 403 -18.67 13.43 -11.26
C SER A 403 -19.62 13.09 -12.42
N ARG A 404 -19.36 11.97 -13.11
CA ARG A 404 -20.20 11.40 -14.17
C ARG A 404 -21.01 10.18 -13.70
N ALA A 405 -21.08 9.93 -12.39
CA ALA A 405 -21.91 8.87 -11.85
C ALA A 405 -23.30 9.43 -11.52
N SER A 406 -24.34 8.72 -11.92
CA SER A 406 -25.68 8.91 -11.35
C SER A 406 -25.91 7.86 -10.27
N VAL A 407 -26.47 8.30 -9.14
CA VAL A 407 -26.79 7.44 -8.01
C VAL A 407 -28.23 7.65 -7.62
N LYS A 408 -28.94 6.53 -7.47
CA LYS A 408 -30.28 6.44 -6.93
C LYS A 408 -30.23 5.55 -5.69
N LEU A 409 -30.69 6.08 -4.57
CA LEU A 409 -30.77 5.32 -3.33
C LEU A 409 -32.06 4.49 -3.34
N GLU A 410 -31.93 3.21 -3.01
CA GLU A 410 -33.03 2.28 -2.82
C GLU A 410 -33.00 1.77 -1.38
N SER A 411 -34.11 1.22 -0.88
CA SER A 411 -34.13 0.64 0.46
C SER A 411 -33.08 -0.50 0.54
N GLY A 412 -32.05 -0.31 1.36
CA GLY A 412 -30.94 -1.25 1.56
C GLY A 412 -29.99 -1.43 0.36
N ALA A 413 -30.10 -0.62 -0.70
CA ALA A 413 -29.25 -0.74 -1.88
C ALA A 413 -28.95 0.62 -2.53
N VAL A 414 -27.87 0.66 -3.29
CA VAL A 414 -27.45 1.82 -4.09
C VAL A 414 -27.43 1.40 -5.55
N ALA A 415 -28.33 1.94 -6.36
CA ALA A 415 -28.25 1.81 -7.81
C ALA A 415 -27.35 2.91 -8.34
N PHE A 416 -26.28 2.55 -9.04
CA PHE A 416 -25.39 3.52 -9.67
C PHE A 416 -25.24 3.24 -11.16
N VAL A 417 -25.12 4.32 -11.95
CA VAL A 417 -24.72 4.27 -13.35
C VAL A 417 -23.49 5.15 -13.51
N MET A 418 -22.40 4.55 -13.97
CA MET A 418 -21.16 5.24 -14.26
C MET A 418 -21.10 5.57 -15.75
N HIS A 419 -21.14 6.86 -16.10
CA HIS A 419 -21.01 7.30 -17.49
C HIS A 419 -19.53 7.41 -17.89
N LEU A 420 -19.08 6.46 -18.72
CA LEU A 420 -17.70 6.35 -19.19
C LEU A 420 -17.57 6.90 -20.62
N PRO A 421 -16.35 7.20 -21.12
CA PRO A 421 -16.11 7.48 -22.55
C PRO A 421 -16.43 6.31 -23.52
N GLY A 422 -17.04 5.24 -23.00
CA GLY A 422 -17.41 4.01 -23.70
C GLY A 422 -18.75 3.50 -23.13
N PRO A 423 -18.98 2.18 -23.02
CA PRO A 423 -20.25 1.68 -22.49
C PRO A 423 -20.40 2.04 -21.00
N ASP A 424 -21.58 2.55 -20.64
CA ASP A 424 -21.94 2.85 -19.26
C ASP A 424 -21.91 1.58 -18.41
N VAL A 425 -21.54 1.72 -17.14
CA VAL A 425 -21.60 0.60 -16.19
C VAL A 425 -22.71 0.87 -15.20
N ALA A 426 -23.77 0.06 -15.26
CA ALA A 426 -24.88 0.12 -14.31
C ALA A 426 -24.82 -1.05 -13.36
N ALA A 427 -25.01 -0.82 -12.06
CA ALA A 427 -25.10 -1.88 -11.07
C ALA A 427 -25.96 -1.46 -9.88
N ARG A 428 -26.63 -2.44 -9.28
CA ARG A 428 -27.26 -2.30 -7.97
C ARG A 428 -26.34 -2.91 -6.94
N VAL A 429 -25.98 -2.17 -5.90
CA VAL A 429 -25.02 -2.62 -4.88
C VAL A 429 -25.62 -2.57 -3.49
N ARG A 430 -25.39 -3.63 -2.72
CA ARG A 430 -25.70 -3.70 -1.29
C ARG A 430 -24.42 -3.73 -0.47
N PHE A 431 -24.47 -3.09 0.69
CA PHE A 431 -23.43 -3.23 1.71
C PHE A 431 -23.78 -4.42 2.57
N VAL A 432 -22.89 -5.40 2.65
CA VAL A 432 -23.08 -6.58 3.49
C VAL A 432 -21.96 -6.68 4.53
N PRO A 433 -22.23 -7.26 5.71
CA PRO A 433 -21.20 -7.49 6.72
C PRO A 433 -20.04 -8.34 6.16
N ALA A 434 -18.82 -8.07 6.62
CA ALA A 434 -17.64 -8.85 6.27
C ALA A 434 -16.73 -9.03 7.51
N ASN A 435 -16.00 -10.14 7.55
CA ASN A 435 -15.15 -10.50 8.69
C ASN A 435 -13.70 -9.97 8.53
N ASP A 436 -13.24 -9.76 7.30
CA ASP A 436 -11.87 -9.41 6.96
C ASP A 436 -11.69 -7.95 6.50
N ARG A 437 -12.79 -7.19 6.42
CA ARG A 437 -12.87 -5.82 5.93
C ARG A 437 -14.08 -5.10 6.52
N PRO A 438 -14.14 -3.75 6.47
CA PRO A 438 -15.22 -2.99 7.12
C PRO A 438 -16.64 -3.39 6.69
N PHE A 439 -16.77 -3.75 5.41
CA PHE A 439 -17.97 -4.25 4.75
C PHE A 439 -17.56 -4.92 3.44
N ALA A 440 -18.45 -5.72 2.86
CA ALA A 440 -18.35 -6.16 1.48
C ALA A 440 -19.44 -5.49 0.64
N LEU A 441 -19.18 -5.40 -0.68
CA LEU A 441 -20.17 -4.96 -1.65
C LEU A 441 -20.70 -6.19 -2.38
N GLU A 442 -22.01 -6.39 -2.31
CA GLU A 442 -22.72 -7.37 -3.13
C GLU A 442 -23.34 -6.63 -4.32
N ALA A 443 -23.01 -7.05 -5.54
CA ALA A 443 -23.50 -6.40 -6.75
C ALA A 443 -24.52 -7.29 -7.46
N GLU A 444 -25.69 -6.73 -7.71
CA GLU A 444 -26.78 -7.33 -8.47
C GLU A 444 -26.98 -6.58 -9.78
N SER A 445 -27.50 -7.29 -10.79
CA SER A 445 -27.96 -6.69 -12.05
C SER A 445 -26.91 -5.82 -12.77
N VAL A 446 -25.65 -6.26 -12.78
CA VAL A 446 -24.55 -5.51 -13.42
C VAL A 446 -24.70 -5.53 -14.94
N ARG A 447 -24.62 -4.36 -15.57
CA ARG A 447 -24.69 -4.18 -17.03
C ARG A 447 -23.53 -3.32 -17.52
N ILE A 448 -23.01 -3.67 -18.70
CA ILE A 448 -22.06 -2.86 -19.47
C ILE A 448 -22.76 -2.44 -20.76
N GLY A 449 -23.11 -1.16 -20.87
CA GLY A 449 -24.08 -0.67 -21.85
C GLY A 449 -25.42 -1.38 -21.66
N TRP A 450 -25.88 -2.05 -22.71
CA TRP A 450 -27.11 -2.84 -22.68
C TRP A 450 -26.89 -4.32 -22.30
N ILE A 451 -25.64 -4.78 -22.24
CA ILE A 451 -25.29 -6.20 -22.06
C ILE A 451 -25.25 -6.55 -20.57
N PRO A 452 -26.02 -7.54 -20.10
CA PRO A 452 -25.90 -8.04 -18.73
C PRO A 452 -24.58 -8.79 -18.55
N VAL A 453 -23.89 -8.52 -17.44
CA VAL A 453 -22.64 -9.20 -17.10
C VAL A 453 -22.95 -10.59 -16.54
N PRO A 454 -22.38 -11.68 -17.10
CA PRO A 454 -22.55 -13.01 -16.54
C PRO A 454 -22.08 -13.09 -15.08
N ALA A 455 -22.78 -13.85 -14.25
CA ALA A 455 -22.50 -13.96 -12.81
C ALA A 455 -21.00 -14.19 -12.45
N PRO A 456 -20.23 -15.04 -13.15
CA PRO A 456 -18.80 -15.23 -12.85
C PRO A 456 -17.93 -13.99 -13.05
N LEU A 457 -18.42 -12.99 -13.80
CA LEU A 457 -17.71 -11.76 -14.14
C LEU A 457 -18.22 -10.55 -13.35
N VAL A 458 -19.31 -10.67 -12.60
CA VAL A 458 -19.88 -9.56 -11.79
C VAL A 458 -18.86 -9.03 -10.79
N ASP A 459 -18.30 -9.93 -9.97
CA ASP A 459 -17.26 -9.58 -9.00
C ASP A 459 -16.01 -9.01 -9.68
N TRP A 460 -15.70 -9.48 -10.88
CA TRP A 460 -14.56 -9.02 -11.66
C TRP A 460 -14.73 -7.57 -12.12
N VAL A 461 -15.93 -7.19 -12.57
CA VAL A 461 -16.28 -5.82 -12.95
C VAL A 461 -16.28 -4.93 -11.70
N VAL A 462 -17.07 -5.28 -10.68
CA VAL A 462 -17.31 -4.43 -9.50
C VAL A 462 -16.06 -4.20 -8.65
N ARG A 463 -15.12 -5.15 -8.60
CA ARG A 463 -13.87 -5.04 -7.83
C ARG A 463 -13.01 -3.82 -8.21
N THR A 464 -13.19 -3.25 -9.40
CA THR A 464 -12.49 -2.01 -9.79
C THR A 464 -12.95 -0.79 -8.99
N TRP A 465 -14.23 -0.77 -8.59
CA TRP A 465 -14.87 0.32 -7.84
C TRP A 465 -15.08 0.00 -6.36
N ASP A 466 -14.93 -1.27 -5.94
CA ASP A 466 -15.01 -1.67 -4.53
C ASP A 466 -13.83 -1.10 -3.70
N PRO A 467 -14.08 -0.14 -2.79
CA PRO A 467 -13.03 0.44 -1.96
C PRO A 467 -12.66 -0.45 -0.76
N SER A 468 -13.50 -1.43 -0.41
CA SER A 468 -13.39 -2.18 0.85
C SER A 468 -12.03 -2.89 1.05
N PRO A 469 -11.38 -3.51 0.04
CA PRO A 469 -10.09 -4.16 0.26
C PRO A 469 -8.95 -3.16 0.45
N ARG A 470 -9.07 -1.96 -0.15
CA ARG A 470 -8.09 -0.88 0.04
C ARG A 470 -8.25 -0.24 1.41
N LEU A 471 -9.48 -0.04 1.86
CA LEU A 471 -9.79 0.47 3.20
C LEU A 471 -9.27 -0.49 4.27
N ALA A 472 -9.57 -1.78 4.17
CA ALA A 472 -9.09 -2.80 5.11
C ALA A 472 -7.55 -2.83 5.25
N ARG A 473 -6.81 -2.56 4.16
CA ARG A 473 -5.34 -2.50 4.18
C ARG A 473 -4.76 -1.22 4.80
N ARG A 474 -5.55 -0.14 4.83
CA ARG A 474 -5.11 1.17 5.33
C ARG A 474 -5.55 1.42 6.75
N LEU A 475 -6.65 0.83 7.18
CA LEU A 475 -7.13 0.96 8.53
C LEU A 475 -6.19 0.21 9.48
N PRO A 476 -5.65 0.89 10.51
CA PRO A 476 -4.76 0.26 11.48
C PRO A 476 -5.51 -0.71 12.40
N VAL A 477 -6.84 -0.56 12.49
CA VAL A 477 -7.73 -1.30 13.39
C VAL A 477 -8.91 -1.90 12.59
N PRO A 478 -9.40 -3.10 12.94
CA PRO A 478 -10.64 -3.63 12.39
C PRO A 478 -11.84 -2.70 12.67
N VAL A 479 -12.48 -2.25 11.60
CA VAL A 479 -13.75 -1.51 11.66
C VAL A 479 -14.86 -2.46 11.27
N THR A 480 -16.00 -2.39 11.95
CA THR A 480 -17.22 -3.13 11.61
C THR A 480 -18.35 -2.15 11.32
N LEU A 481 -19.00 -2.29 10.17
CA LEU A 481 -20.26 -1.59 9.89
C LEU A 481 -21.41 -2.47 10.35
N ARG A 482 -22.20 -2.00 11.32
CA ARG A 482 -23.38 -2.75 11.80
C ARG A 482 -24.65 -2.34 11.06
N HIS A 483 -24.92 -1.04 11.01
CA HIS A 483 -26.13 -0.52 10.40
C HIS A 483 -25.83 0.75 9.58
N LEU A 484 -26.23 0.72 8.31
CA LEU A 484 -26.11 1.83 7.38
C LEU A 484 -27.46 2.04 6.71
N ASP A 485 -28.18 3.09 7.13
CA ASP A 485 -29.44 3.45 6.52
C ASP A 485 -29.22 4.45 5.39
N VAL A 486 -29.79 4.09 4.24
CA VAL A 486 -29.65 4.79 2.98
C VAL A 486 -31.07 5.12 2.55
N THR A 487 -31.52 6.35 2.86
CA THR A 487 -32.95 6.71 2.75
C THR A 487 -33.22 7.49 1.46
N PRO A 488 -34.20 7.07 0.63
CA PRO A 488 -34.62 7.86 -0.53
C PRO A 488 -35.29 9.17 -0.07
N PRO A 489 -35.38 10.20 -0.95
CA PRO A 489 -36.14 11.39 -0.64
C PRO A 489 -37.58 11.00 -0.31
N ARG A 490 -38.14 11.52 0.79
CA ARG A 490 -39.57 11.35 1.13
C ARG A 490 -40.39 11.72 -0.11
N SER A 491 -41.03 10.75 -0.74
CA SER A 491 -42.10 11.03 -1.67
C SER A 491 -43.17 11.77 -0.88
N SER A 492 -43.39 13.04 -1.18
CA SER A 492 -44.62 13.72 -0.78
C SER A 492 -45.78 12.87 -1.27
N ARG A 493 -46.43 12.13 -0.37
CA ARG A 493 -47.77 11.61 -0.66
C ARG A 493 -48.63 12.85 -0.96
N PRO A 494 -49.26 12.95 -2.14
CA PRO A 494 -50.29 13.96 -2.31
C PRO A 494 -51.38 13.65 -1.28
N SER A 495 -51.70 14.65 -0.45
CA SER A 495 -52.89 14.65 0.37
C SER A 495 -54.08 14.31 -0.54
N ALA A 496 -54.76 13.21 -0.23
CA ALA A 496 -56.05 12.91 -0.86
C ALA A 496 -56.97 14.12 -0.63
N PRO A 497 -57.69 14.61 -1.66
CA PRO A 497 -58.68 15.64 -1.45
C PRO A 497 -59.81 15.04 -0.60
N THR A 498 -60.08 15.67 0.54
CA THR A 498 -61.33 15.51 1.26
C THR A 498 -62.48 15.91 0.32
N SER A 499 -63.34 14.96 0.00
CA SER A 499 -64.62 15.22 -0.66
C SER A 499 -65.76 14.96 0.33
N GLY A 500 -66.54 16.03 0.57
CA GLY A 500 -67.99 16.02 0.78
C GLY A 500 -68.56 15.18 1.89
#